data_AF-A0A939QXS8-F1
#
_entry.id   AF-A0A939QXS8-F1
#
_cell.length_a   1.000
_cell.length_b   1.000
_cell.length_c   1.000
_cell.angle_alpha   90.00
_cell.angle_beta   90.00
_cell.angle_gamma   90.00
#
_symmetry.space_group_name_H-M   'P 1'
#
loop_
_entity.id
_entity.type
_entity.pdbx_description
1 polymer ?
#
loop_
_entity_poly.entity_id
_entity_poly.type
_entity_poly.pdbx_seq_one_letter_code
_entity_poly.pdbx_strand_id
1 'polypeptide(L)'
;MFLNDEYLIRGVAGRLFRHFLQAFTESGTTDFFNKEIRRHQSLLLPDYKDNLETRLILLTRRLDERRGNIRLERPERGRVRLVVDRSVRLLVSDHD
;
A
#
# COMPACT_ATOMS: atom_id res chain seq x y z
N MET A 1 -7.48 3.68 8.28
CA MET A 1 -6.07 4.08 8.43
C MET A 1 -6.00 5.53 8.00
N PHE A 2 -5.52 6.40 8.90
CA PHE A 2 -5.34 7.83 8.65
C PHE A 2 -3.87 8.05 8.31
N LEU A 3 -3.58 8.82 7.27
CA LEU A 3 -2.26 9.42 7.08
C LEU A 3 -2.51 10.92 7.12
N ASN A 4 -1.92 11.62 8.08
CA ASN A 4 -2.06 13.07 8.28
C ASN A 4 -3.54 13.54 8.38
N ASP A 5 -4.30 12.97 9.31
CA ASP A 5 -5.67 13.39 9.67
C ASP A 5 -6.74 13.32 8.57
N GLU A 6 -6.38 12.97 7.33
CA GLU A 6 -7.34 12.79 6.25
C GLU A 6 -7.77 11.33 6.07
N TYR A 7 -9.07 11.15 5.83
CA TYR A 7 -9.75 9.89 5.57
C TYR A 7 -9.29 9.27 4.24
N LEU A 8 -8.06 8.75 4.18
CA LEU A 8 -7.38 8.47 2.92
C LEU A 8 -8.11 7.43 2.08
N ILE A 9 -8.38 6.26 2.66
CA ILE A 9 -8.86 5.09 1.94
C ILE A 9 -9.60 4.16 2.91
N ARG A 10 -10.92 4.01 2.76
CA ARG A 10 -11.70 2.97 3.45
C ARG A 10 -11.63 1.64 2.69
N GLY A 11 -11.77 0.54 3.40
CA GLY A 11 -11.85 -0.80 2.82
C GLY A 11 -10.50 -1.37 2.38
N VAL A 12 -10.51 -2.12 1.28
CA VAL A 12 -9.40 -3.01 0.90
C VAL A 12 -8.12 -2.24 0.51
N ALA A 13 -8.22 -1.10 -0.17
CA ALA A 13 -7.04 -0.33 -0.59
C ALA A 13 -6.27 0.26 0.61
N GLY A 14 -6.95 0.55 1.73
CA GLY A 14 -6.29 0.95 2.98
C GLY A 14 -5.53 -0.20 3.65
N ARG A 15 -6.08 -1.42 3.59
CA ARG A 15 -5.38 -2.63 4.08
C ARG A 15 -4.15 -2.96 3.25
N LEU A 16 -4.25 -2.83 1.93
CA LEU A 16 -3.11 -2.99 1.01
C LEU A 16 -1.99 -2.01 1.36
N PHE A 17 -2.34 -0.74 1.53
CA PHE A 17 -1.36 0.28 1.88
C PHE A 17 -0.69 0.02 3.23
N ARG A 18 -1.47 -0.36 4.26
CA ARG A 18 -0.91 -0.74 5.57
C ARG A 18 0.07 -1.90 5.47
N HIS A 19 -0.29 -2.93 4.70
CA HIS A 19 0.55 -4.10 4.49
C HIS A 19 1.89 -3.74 3.84
N PHE A 20 1.87 -2.88 2.81
CA PHE A 20 3.11 -2.42 2.17
C PHE A 20 3.99 -1.61 3.11
N LEU A 21 3.39 -0.68 3.88
CA LEU A 21 4.13 0.10 4.87
C LEU A 21 4.72 -0.78 5.96
N GLN A 22 3.96 -1.74 6.47
CA GLN A 22 4.42 -2.67 7.50
C GLN A 22 5.62 -3.50 7.00
N ALA A 23 5.52 -4.09 5.81
CA ALA A 23 6.62 -4.84 5.22
C ALA A 23 7.86 -3.96 4.94
N PHE A 24 7.66 -2.71 4.54
CA PHE A 24 8.75 -1.75 4.39
C PHE A 24 9.42 -1.44 5.74
N THR A 25 8.64 -1.24 6.82
CA THR A 25 9.19 -0.93 8.15
C THR A 25 9.83 -2.12 8.84
N GLU A 26 9.32 -3.34 8.62
CA GLU A 26 9.79 -4.55 9.30
C GLU A 26 11.01 -5.17 8.59
N SER A 27 11.01 -5.24 7.26
CA SER A 27 12.02 -5.95 6.49
C SER A 27 12.66 -5.13 5.38
N GLY A 28 12.29 -3.85 5.21
CA GLY A 28 12.75 -3.01 4.11
C GLY A 28 12.18 -3.43 2.75
N THR A 29 11.15 -4.29 2.73
CA THR A 29 10.60 -4.83 1.48
C THR A 29 9.84 -3.74 0.73
N THR A 30 10.25 -3.51 -0.52
CA THR A 30 9.61 -2.54 -1.42
C THR A 30 8.89 -3.19 -2.59
N ASP A 31 9.15 -4.46 -2.88
CA ASP A 31 8.63 -5.16 -4.06
C ASP A 31 7.67 -6.26 -3.66
N PHE A 32 6.48 -6.27 -4.28
CA PHE A 32 5.41 -7.20 -3.96
C PHE A 32 4.83 -7.81 -5.22
N PHE A 33 4.55 -9.11 -5.18
CA PHE A 33 3.85 -9.79 -6.27
C PHE A 33 2.34 -9.84 -6.02
N ASN A 34 1.54 -9.59 -7.05
CA ASN A 34 0.09 -9.72 -7.01
C ASN A 34 -0.37 -11.10 -6.52
N LYS A 35 0.40 -12.15 -6.83
CA LYS A 35 0.11 -13.52 -6.37
C LYS A 35 0.26 -13.66 -4.85
N GLU A 36 1.25 -13.00 -4.25
CA GLU A 36 1.49 -13.02 -2.80
C GLU A 36 0.42 -12.19 -2.09
N ILE A 37 0.12 -11.01 -2.62
CA ILE A 37 -0.95 -10.14 -2.13
C ILE A 37 -2.29 -10.87 -2.13
N ARG A 38 -2.61 -11.62 -3.21
CA ARG A 38 -3.84 -12.43 -3.28
C ARG A 38 -3.88 -13.57 -2.24
N ARG A 39 -2.74 -14.06 -1.79
CA ARG A 39 -2.64 -15.13 -0.78
C ARG A 39 -2.72 -14.60 0.65
N HIS A 40 -2.50 -13.30 0.86
CA HIS A 40 -2.60 -12.68 2.18
C HIS A 40 -4.05 -12.57 2.63
N GLN A 41 -4.47 -13.51 3.48
CA GLN A 41 -5.84 -13.58 4.02
C GLN A 41 -6.22 -12.35 4.84
N SER A 42 -5.25 -11.70 5.52
CA SER A 42 -5.46 -10.46 6.27
C SER A 42 -5.92 -9.28 5.43
N LEU A 43 -5.71 -9.32 4.11
CA LEU A 43 -6.16 -8.28 3.19
C LEU A 43 -7.66 -8.38 2.87
N LEU A 44 -8.30 -9.51 3.20
CA LEU A 44 -9.72 -9.78 2.96
C LEU A 44 -10.13 -9.31 1.56
N LEU A 45 -9.39 -9.80 0.56
CA LEU A 45 -9.66 -9.51 -0.84
C LEU A 45 -10.92 -10.29 -1.23
N PRO A 46 -12.01 -9.66 -1.69
CA PRO A 46 -13.15 -10.40 -2.22
C PRO A 46 -12.73 -11.26 -3.41
N ASP A 47 -13.38 -12.43 -3.54
CA ASP A 47 -12.99 -13.54 -4.42
C ASP A 47 -12.85 -13.20 -5.91
N TYR A 48 -13.39 -12.06 -6.36
CA TYR A 48 -13.35 -11.68 -7.78
C TYR A 48 -11.95 -11.24 -8.25
N LYS A 49 -11.44 -11.91 -9.29
CA LYS A 49 -10.07 -11.76 -9.83
C LYS A 49 -9.68 -10.32 -10.20
N ASP A 50 -10.59 -9.49 -10.72
CA ASP A 50 -10.28 -8.13 -11.19
C ASP A 50 -10.17 -7.06 -10.10
N ASN A 51 -10.48 -7.41 -8.85
CA ASN A 51 -10.60 -6.42 -7.81
C ASN A 51 -9.25 -5.93 -7.25
N LEU A 52 -8.18 -6.73 -7.33
CA LEU A 52 -6.87 -6.30 -6.82
C LEU A 52 -6.26 -5.20 -7.69
N GLU A 53 -6.23 -5.40 -9.01
CA GLU A 53 -5.64 -4.41 -9.92
C GLU A 53 -6.37 -3.08 -9.85
N THR A 54 -7.70 -3.10 -9.86
CA THR A 54 -8.54 -1.91 -9.71
C THR A 54 -8.19 -1.15 -8.43
N ARG A 55 -8.03 -1.85 -7.31
CA ARG A 55 -7.67 -1.22 -6.03
C ARG A 55 -6.27 -0.68 -6.00
N LEU A 56 -5.32 -1.37 -6.60
CA LEU A 56 -3.95 -0.87 -6.74
C LEU A 56 -3.93 0.39 -7.61
N ILE A 57 -4.71 0.45 -8.70
CA ILE A 57 -4.84 1.66 -9.53
C ILE A 57 -5.41 2.82 -8.71
N LEU A 58 -6.50 2.58 -7.96
CA LEU A 58 -7.12 3.60 -7.11
C LEU A 58 -6.17 4.08 -6.01
N LEU A 59 -5.45 3.15 -5.37
CA LEU A 59 -4.45 3.45 -4.35
C LEU A 59 -3.30 4.29 -4.94
N THR A 60 -2.75 3.90 -6.09
CA THR A 60 -1.71 4.67 -6.79
C THR A 60 -2.20 6.09 -7.09
N ARG A 61 -3.40 6.25 -7.67
CA ARG A 61 -3.97 7.58 -7.96
C ARG A 61 -4.11 8.44 -6.71
N ARG A 62 -4.62 7.86 -5.61
CA ARG A 62 -4.78 8.57 -4.33
C ARG A 62 -3.46 9.02 -3.70
N LEU A 63 -2.40 8.22 -3.86
CA LEU A 63 -1.07 8.57 -3.39
C LEU A 63 -0.44 9.69 -4.25
N ASP A 64 -0.66 9.62 -5.57
CA ASP A 64 -0.15 10.61 -6.52
C ASP A 64 -0.84 11.98 -6.36
N GLU A 65 -2.17 12.00 -6.19
CA GLU A 65 -2.98 13.20 -5.93
C GLU A 65 -2.47 13.99 -4.72
N ARG A 66 -1.95 13.30 -3.70
CA ARG A 66 -1.45 13.91 -2.46
C ARG A 66 -0.06 14.50 -2.58
N ARG A 67 0.63 14.29 -3.71
CA ARG A 67 2.04 14.66 -3.91
C ARG A 67 2.93 14.27 -2.72
N GLY A 68 2.61 13.15 -2.08
CA GLY A 68 3.34 12.66 -0.92
C GLY A 68 4.67 12.03 -1.31
N ASN A 69 5.51 11.81 -0.30
CA ASN A 69 6.77 11.09 -0.43
C ASN A 69 6.60 9.57 -0.60
N ILE A 70 5.37 9.06 -0.68
CA ILE A 70 5.08 7.63 -0.84
C ILE A 70 4.29 7.44 -2.12
N ARG A 71 4.77 6.55 -3.00
CA ARG A 71 4.15 6.23 -4.28
C ARG A 71 4.14 4.72 -4.51
N LEU A 72 3.26 4.29 -5.41
CA LEU A 72 3.23 2.92 -5.88
C LEU A 72 3.51 2.88 -7.38
N GLU A 73 4.56 2.17 -7.74
CA GLU A 73 4.96 1.94 -9.12
C GLU A 73 4.62 0.51 -9.56
N ARG A 74 4.55 0.30 -10.87
CA ARG A 74 4.30 -1.01 -11.47
C ARG A 74 5.42 -1.32 -12.46
N PRO A 75 6.55 -1.87 -11.98
CA PRO A 75 7.70 -2.14 -12.85
C PRO A 75 7.37 -3.20 -13.91
N GLU A 76 6.53 -4.19 -13.57
CA GLU A 76 6.12 -5.28 -14.47
C GLU A 76 4.68 -5.72 -14.17
N ARG A 77 4.06 -6.44 -15.12
CA ARG A 77 2.73 -7.03 -14.91
C ARG A 77 2.75 -7.95 -13.70
N GLY A 78 1.78 -7.76 -12.80
CA GLY A 78 1.69 -8.57 -11.59
C GLY A 78 2.67 -8.19 -10.49
N ARG A 79 3.45 -7.11 -10.65
CA ARG A 79 4.33 -6.56 -9.61
C ARG A 79 3.88 -5.15 -9.22
N VAL A 80 4.03 -4.84 -7.94
CA VAL A 80 3.88 -3.50 -7.41
C VAL A 80 5.10 -3.17 -6.55
N ARG A 81 5.58 -1.94 -6.67
CA ARG A 81 6.71 -1.42 -5.93
C ARG A 81 6.28 -0.23 -5.09
N LEU A 82 6.56 -0.29 -3.79
CA LEU A 82 6.47 0.85 -2.89
C LEU A 82 7.74 1.70 -3.05
N VAL A 83 7.54 2.95 -3.45
CA VAL A 83 8.61 3.96 -3.52
C VAL A 83 8.39 4.95 -2.40
N VAL A 84 9.33 5.00 -1.47
CA VAL A 84 9.36 5.99 -0.39
C VAL A 84 10.53 6.91 -0.67
N ASP A 85 10.24 8.17 -0.97
CA ASP A 85 11.23 9.21 -1.16
C ASP A 85 12.01 9.42 0.15
N ARG A 86 13.34 9.45 0.09
CA ARG A 86 14.25 9.30 1.25
C ARG A 86 14.07 10.35 2.37
N SER A 87 13.23 11.36 2.20
CA SER A 87 12.92 12.35 3.23
C SER A 87 11.91 11.87 4.29
N VAL A 88 11.31 10.67 4.17
CA VAL A 88 10.32 10.18 5.14
C VAL A 88 11.00 9.53 6.34
N ARG A 89 10.94 10.20 7.50
CA ARG A 89 11.07 9.52 8.80
C ARG A 89 9.70 9.00 9.21
N LEU A 90 9.58 7.68 9.34
CA LEU A 90 8.44 7.06 10.00
C LEU A 90 8.61 7.25 11.51
N LEU A 91 7.79 8.12 12.10
CA LEU A 91 7.67 8.22 13.56
C LEU A 91 6.62 7.20 14.00
N VAL A 92 7.09 6.08 14.53
CA VAL A 92 6.23 5.11 15.21
C VAL A 92 5.94 5.70 16.58
N SER A 93 4.78 6.32 16.75
CA SER A 93 4.27 6.65 18.08
C SER A 93 3.61 5.41 18.64
N ASP A 94 4.35 4.69 19.47
CA ASP A 94 3.81 3.70 20.39
C ASP A 94 2.87 4.47 21.34
N HIS A 95 1.57 4.18 21.31
CA HIS A 95 0.65 4.59 22.37
C HIS A 95 0.47 3.37 23.26
N ASP A 96 1.08 3.48 24.45
CA ASP A 96 0.87 2.64 25.63
C ASP A 96 -0.61 2.68 26.08
#